data_AF-A0A077EF54-F1
#
_entry.id   AF-A0A077EF54-F1
#
_cell.length_a   1.000
_cell.length_b   1.000
_cell.length_c   1.000
_cell.angle_alpha   90.00
_cell.angle_beta   90.00
_cell.angle_gamma   90.00
#
_symmetry.space_group_name_H-M   'P 1'
#
loop_
_entity.id
_entity.type
_entity.pdbx_description
1 polymer ?
#
loop_
_entity_poly.entity_id
_entity_poly.type
_entity_poly.pdbx_seq_one_letter_code
_entity_poly.pdbx_strand_id
1 'polypeptide(L)'
;MTTQEIELIKNQFSDRLHVYDKNKITASLYGLTDTDKKILFEIGLPKYHGYGGIYVPVDNLILEDGKYLKIYTREGQENTYSEYINVYNHEVVFKNDYNDKKQYFYLNKDIESYLKYTQLYEDFRLNVKIPEKLGSYWGSLQEGGNHEQYAAELKRRFLEVNNDVEKSIEGWGMLIEEMDLGVI
;
A
#
# COMPACT_ATOMS: atom_id res chain seq x y z
N MET A 1 3.28 2.78 16.07
CA MET A 1 2.63 4.07 15.73
C MET A 1 2.34 4.91 16.97
N THR A 2 2.66 6.20 16.91
CA THR A 2 2.29 7.24 17.88
C THR A 2 0.84 7.70 17.68
N THR A 3 0.26 8.38 18.67
CA THR A 3 -1.08 8.97 18.57
C THR A 3 -1.19 9.95 17.40
N GLN A 4 -0.16 10.80 17.21
CA GLN A 4 -0.13 11.79 16.14
C GLN A 4 -0.14 11.16 14.74
N GLU A 5 0.61 10.07 14.54
CA GLU A 5 0.60 9.31 13.27
C GLU A 5 -0.80 8.73 12.99
N ILE A 6 -1.47 8.20 14.02
CA ILE A 6 -2.81 7.63 13.89
C ILE A 6 -3.83 8.71 13.52
N GLU A 7 -3.80 9.87 14.19
CA GLU A 7 -4.69 11.00 13.88
C GLU A 7 -4.47 11.51 12.46
N LEU A 8 -3.22 11.58 12.01
CA LEU A 8 -2.90 11.99 10.65
C LEU A 8 -3.50 11.04 9.61
N ILE A 9 -3.35 9.72 9.77
CA ILE A 9 -3.97 8.72 8.89
C ILE A 9 -5.50 8.84 8.92
N LYS A 10 -6.10 8.95 10.10
CA LYS A 10 -7.55 9.11 10.25
C LYS A 10 -8.08 10.37 9.57
N ASN A 11 -7.34 11.49 9.66
CA ASN A 11 -7.73 12.73 9.00
C ASN A 11 -7.57 12.66 7.47
N GLN A 12 -6.48 12.06 6.99
CA GLN A 12 -6.17 11.98 5.55
C GLN A 12 -7.12 11.04 4.79
N PHE A 13 -7.44 9.89 5.38
CA PHE A 13 -8.28 8.89 4.74
C PHE A 13 -9.75 8.99 5.14
N SER A 14 -10.05 9.57 6.30
CA SER A 14 -11.40 9.88 6.79
C SER A 14 -12.41 8.74 6.55
N ASP A 15 -13.36 8.95 5.63
CA ASP A 15 -14.44 8.03 5.24
C ASP A 15 -13.99 6.82 4.41
N ARG A 16 -12.73 6.80 3.96
CA ARG A 16 -12.14 5.71 3.16
C ARG A 16 -11.47 4.63 4.00
N LEU A 17 -11.44 4.77 5.33
CA LEU A 17 -10.90 3.76 6.23
C LEU A 17 -11.92 2.65 6.48
N HIS A 18 -11.54 1.43 6.15
CA HIS A 18 -12.27 0.23 6.49
C HIS A 18 -11.76 -0.34 7.82
N VAL A 19 -12.60 -0.30 8.84
CA VAL A 19 -12.34 -0.96 10.13
C VAL A 19 -13.08 -2.29 10.16
N TYR A 20 -12.33 -3.38 10.30
CA TYR A 20 -12.91 -4.73 10.29
C TYR A 20 -13.71 -5.00 11.57
N ASP A 21 -14.87 -5.63 11.43
CA ASP A 21 -15.67 -6.07 12.57
C ASP A 21 -15.11 -7.38 13.13
N LYS A 22 -14.55 -7.32 14.36
CA LYS A 22 -14.00 -8.49 15.07
C LYS A 22 -14.97 -9.68 15.13
N ASN A 23 -16.28 -9.43 15.12
CA ASN A 23 -17.30 -10.47 15.24
C ASN A 23 -17.63 -11.17 13.92
N LYS A 24 -17.21 -10.62 12.78
CA LYS A 24 -17.48 -11.17 11.44
C LYS A 24 -16.30 -11.96 10.87
N ILE A 25 -15.24 -12.11 11.65
CA ILE A 25 -14.02 -12.76 11.20
C ILE A 25 -14.21 -14.27 11.27
N THR A 26 -14.19 -14.90 10.11
CA THR A 26 -14.21 -16.36 9.97
C THR A 26 -12.81 -16.97 9.91
N ALA A 27 -11.78 -16.13 9.71
CA ALA A 27 -10.38 -16.53 9.68
C ALA A 27 -9.77 -16.68 11.09
N SER A 28 -8.79 -17.56 11.23
CA SER A 28 -7.97 -17.61 12.45
C SER A 28 -7.14 -16.33 12.55
N LEU A 29 -7.31 -15.58 13.64
CA LEU A 29 -6.44 -14.45 14.00
C LEU A 29 -5.13 -14.91 14.67
N TYR A 30 -4.89 -16.23 14.69
CA TYR A 30 -3.67 -16.80 15.22
C TYR A 30 -2.46 -16.27 14.43
N GLY A 31 -1.44 -15.84 15.16
CA GLY A 31 -0.23 -15.26 14.58
C GLY A 31 -0.27 -13.74 14.42
N LEU A 32 -1.42 -13.06 14.43
CA LEU A 32 -1.42 -11.60 14.38
C LEU A 32 -0.86 -10.96 15.66
N THR A 33 0.00 -9.96 15.50
CA THR A 33 0.49 -9.13 16.61
C THR A 33 -0.62 -8.21 17.13
N ASP A 34 -0.38 -7.61 18.30
CA ASP A 34 -1.27 -6.58 18.83
C ASP A 34 -1.30 -5.33 17.94
N THR A 35 -0.19 -5.01 17.26
CA THR A 35 -0.14 -3.94 16.26
C THR A 35 -1.02 -4.25 15.06
N ASP A 36 -0.95 -5.48 14.52
CA ASP A 36 -1.79 -5.90 13.40
C ASP A 36 -3.27 -5.77 13.75
N LYS A 37 -3.65 -6.27 14.94
CA LYS A 37 -5.03 -6.22 15.44
C LYS A 37 -5.49 -4.78 15.64
N LYS A 38 -4.65 -3.91 16.21
CA LYS A 38 -4.98 -2.50 16.40
C LYS A 38 -5.22 -1.81 15.06
N ILE A 39 -4.38 -2.07 14.06
CA ILE A 39 -4.55 -1.47 12.73
C ILE A 39 -5.83 -1.98 12.09
N LEU A 40 -6.06 -3.30 12.05
CA LEU A 40 -7.24 -3.87 11.38
C LEU A 40 -8.57 -3.48 12.07
N PHE A 41 -8.60 -3.40 13.40
CA PHE A 41 -9.87 -3.32 14.14
C PHE A 41 -10.15 -1.99 14.84
N GLU A 42 -9.20 -1.05 14.87
CA GLU A 42 -9.38 0.23 15.57
C GLU A 42 -8.95 1.45 14.73
N ILE A 43 -7.99 1.26 13.82
CA ILE A 43 -7.51 2.33 12.94
C ILE A 43 -8.19 2.22 11.56
N GLY A 44 -8.15 1.03 10.97
CA GLY A 44 -8.68 0.71 9.65
C GLY A 44 -7.62 0.77 8.55
N LEU A 45 -7.98 0.18 7.41
CA LEU A 45 -7.19 0.15 6.18
C LEU A 45 -7.86 1.02 5.10
N PRO A 46 -7.14 1.90 4.39
CA PRO A 46 -7.75 2.81 3.44
C PRO A 46 -7.98 2.20 2.05
N LYS A 47 -9.06 2.59 1.37
CA LYS A 47 -9.08 2.49 -0.11
C LYS A 47 -8.04 3.47 -0.69
N TYR A 48 -7.09 2.98 -1.47
CA TYR A 48 -5.99 3.78 -2.01
C TYR A 48 -5.63 3.40 -3.46
N HIS A 49 -4.99 4.33 -4.17
CA HIS A 49 -4.42 4.05 -5.49
C HIS A 49 -3.03 3.45 -5.29
N GLY A 50 -2.76 2.28 -5.87
CA GLY A 50 -1.46 1.62 -5.81
C GLY A 50 -1.01 1.17 -7.19
N TYR A 51 -0.04 0.25 -7.23
CA TYR A 51 0.49 -0.28 -8.48
C TYR A 51 -0.60 -0.94 -9.34
N GLY A 52 -0.78 -0.42 -10.56
CA GLY A 52 -1.71 -0.93 -11.56
C GLY A 52 -3.20 -0.80 -11.21
N GLY A 53 -3.59 -0.01 -10.20
CA GLY A 53 -5.00 0.26 -9.94
C GLY A 53 -5.35 0.62 -8.49
N ILE A 54 -6.65 0.61 -8.20
CA ILE A 54 -7.18 0.98 -6.89
C ILE A 54 -7.35 -0.27 -6.03
N TYR A 55 -6.80 -0.25 -4.82
CA TYR A 55 -6.90 -1.33 -3.85
C TYR A 55 -8.00 -1.01 -2.84
N VAL A 56 -8.90 -1.97 -2.67
CA VAL A 56 -10.08 -1.87 -1.81
C VAL A 56 -9.96 -2.91 -0.70
N PRO A 57 -10.08 -2.50 0.58
CA PRO A 57 -10.09 -3.46 1.68
C PRO A 57 -11.21 -4.48 1.48
N VAL A 58 -10.93 -5.75 1.77
CA VAL A 58 -11.96 -6.79 1.68
C VAL A 58 -12.98 -6.62 2.81
N ASP A 59 -14.24 -7.00 2.59
CA ASP A 59 -15.26 -6.89 3.66
C ASP A 59 -15.04 -7.89 4.79
N ASN A 60 -14.45 -9.04 4.47
CA ASN A 60 -14.20 -10.12 5.43
C ASN A 60 -12.76 -10.59 5.29
N LEU A 61 -12.06 -10.68 6.43
CA LEU A 61 -10.72 -11.24 6.48
C LEU A 61 -10.79 -12.76 6.24
N ILE A 62 -10.14 -13.21 5.18
CA ILE A 62 -10.10 -14.62 4.77
C ILE A 62 -8.64 -15.11 4.87
N LEU A 63 -8.44 -16.26 5.52
CA LEU A 63 -7.14 -16.91 5.57
C LEU A 63 -7.00 -17.88 4.40
N GLU A 64 -6.10 -17.58 3.47
CA GLU A 64 -5.75 -18.43 2.34
C GLU A 64 -4.49 -19.25 2.65
N ASP A 65 -4.44 -20.48 2.15
CA ASP A 65 -3.31 -21.41 2.28
C ASP A 65 -2.83 -21.61 3.74
N GLY A 66 -3.69 -21.35 4.73
CA GLY A 66 -3.38 -21.41 6.16
C GLY A 66 -2.36 -20.38 6.66
N LYS A 67 -1.99 -19.38 5.83
CA LYS A 67 -0.85 -18.49 6.09
C LYS A 67 -1.12 -17.03 5.70
N TYR A 68 -1.88 -16.79 4.65
CA TYR A 68 -2.02 -15.46 4.05
C TYR A 68 -3.41 -14.91 4.37
N LEU A 69 -3.47 -13.93 5.26
CA LEU A 69 -4.70 -13.24 5.60
C LEU A 69 -4.96 -12.13 4.57
N LYS A 70 -5.96 -12.32 3.71
CA LYS A 70 -6.32 -11.38 2.65
C LYS A 70 -6.84 -10.08 3.26
N ILE A 71 -6.26 -8.95 2.85
CA ILE A 71 -6.62 -7.62 3.34
C ILE A 71 -7.07 -6.67 2.22
N TYR A 72 -6.66 -6.88 0.97
CA TYR A 72 -7.09 -6.07 -0.18
C TYR A 72 -7.38 -6.90 -1.41
N THR A 73 -8.22 -6.33 -2.28
CA THR A 73 -8.35 -6.69 -3.71
C THR A 73 -8.14 -5.47 -4.58
N ARG A 74 -7.66 -5.67 -5.81
CA ARG A 74 -7.63 -4.60 -6.82
C ARG A 74 -8.98 -4.50 -7.55
N GLU A 75 -9.54 -3.29 -7.62
CA GLU A 75 -10.86 -3.01 -8.20
C GLU A 75 -10.95 -3.52 -9.65
N GLY A 76 -11.95 -4.36 -9.93
CA GLY A 76 -12.18 -5.00 -11.24
C GLY A 76 -11.29 -6.21 -11.53
N GLN A 77 -10.41 -6.60 -10.60
CA GLN A 77 -9.47 -7.72 -10.74
C GLN A 77 -9.31 -8.52 -9.45
N GLU A 78 -10.41 -8.71 -8.71
CA GLU A 78 -10.45 -9.25 -7.35
C GLU A 78 -9.93 -10.68 -7.22
N ASN A 79 -9.96 -11.43 -8.33
CA ASN A 79 -9.48 -12.81 -8.43
C ASN A 79 -8.02 -12.91 -8.89
N THR A 80 -7.45 -11.84 -9.42
CA THR A 80 -6.10 -11.84 -10.01
C THR A 80 -5.11 -11.15 -9.09
N TYR A 81 -5.50 -10.02 -8.49
CA TYR A 81 -4.61 -9.18 -7.71
C TYR A 81 -5.16 -8.92 -6.32
N SER A 82 -4.35 -9.14 -5.30
CA SER A 82 -4.75 -9.02 -3.91
C SER A 82 -3.55 -8.82 -3.02
N GLU A 83 -3.76 -8.29 -1.82
CA GLU A 83 -2.69 -8.13 -0.84
C GLU A 83 -3.05 -8.83 0.47
N TYR A 84 -2.03 -9.33 1.15
CA TYR A 84 -2.16 -10.22 2.29
C TYR A 84 -1.18 -9.84 3.39
N ILE A 85 -1.54 -10.16 4.63
CA ILE A 85 -0.59 -10.29 5.74
C ILE A 85 -0.21 -11.76 5.85
N ASN A 86 1.07 -12.07 5.81
CA ASN A 86 1.56 -13.39 6.19
C ASN A 86 1.56 -13.52 7.71
N VAL A 87 0.66 -14.33 8.28
CA VAL A 87 0.41 -14.34 9.74
C VAL A 87 1.55 -14.92 10.57
N TYR A 88 2.59 -15.51 9.96
CA TYR A 88 3.73 -16.08 10.68
C TYR A 88 4.93 -15.14 10.78
N ASN A 89 5.17 -14.33 9.75
CA ASN A 89 6.30 -13.40 9.72
C ASN A 89 5.87 -11.93 9.61
N HIS A 90 4.55 -11.68 9.55
CA HIS A 90 3.89 -10.38 9.52
C HIS A 90 4.12 -9.54 8.26
N GLU A 91 4.82 -10.09 7.27
CA GLU A 91 5.08 -9.38 6.02
C GLU A 91 3.77 -9.12 5.28
N VAL A 92 3.65 -7.91 4.75
CA VAL A 92 2.62 -7.59 3.76
C VAL A 92 3.14 -8.01 2.40
N VAL A 93 2.32 -8.76 1.66
CA VAL A 93 2.67 -9.29 0.34
C VAL A 93 1.59 -9.00 -0.69
N PHE A 94 2.03 -8.72 -1.91
CA PHE A 94 1.19 -8.66 -3.10
C PHE A 94 1.10 -10.05 -3.73
N LYS A 95 -0.10 -10.51 -4.05
CA LYS A 95 -0.35 -11.73 -4.79
C LYS A 95 -0.77 -11.40 -6.21
N ASN A 96 -0.16 -12.06 -7.17
CA ASN A 96 -0.63 -12.16 -8.54
C ASN A 96 -1.02 -13.62 -8.82
N ASP A 97 -2.26 -13.83 -9.24
CA ASP A 97 -2.78 -15.11 -9.73
C ASP A 97 -3.14 -14.96 -11.21
N TYR A 98 -2.16 -15.22 -12.08
CA TYR A 98 -2.27 -15.04 -13.53
C TYR A 98 -1.71 -16.27 -14.25
N ASN A 99 -2.43 -16.76 -15.27
CA ASN A 99 -2.07 -17.95 -16.05
C ASN A 99 -1.75 -19.19 -15.18
N ASP A 100 -2.63 -19.49 -14.21
CA ASP A 100 -2.49 -20.61 -13.27
C ASP A 100 -1.21 -20.58 -12.40
N LYS A 101 -0.53 -19.43 -12.34
CA LYS A 101 0.64 -19.22 -11.47
C LYS A 101 0.28 -18.26 -10.35
N LYS A 102 0.37 -18.77 -9.12
CA LYS A 102 0.27 -17.99 -7.89
C LYS A 102 1.65 -17.54 -7.46
N GLN A 103 1.87 -16.23 -7.46
CA GLN A 103 3.11 -15.63 -6.99
C GLN A 103 2.81 -14.64 -5.88
N TYR A 104 3.67 -14.63 -4.86
CA TYR A 104 3.62 -13.70 -3.74
C TYR A 104 4.90 -12.89 -3.75
N PHE A 105 4.74 -11.57 -3.68
CA PHE A 105 5.82 -10.61 -3.73
C PHE A 105 5.81 -9.77 -2.47
N TYR A 106 6.98 -9.53 -1.91
CA TYR A 106 7.15 -8.74 -0.71
C TYR A 106 6.73 -7.28 -0.95
N LEU A 107 5.96 -6.69 -0.04
CA LEU A 107 5.67 -5.25 -0.04
C LEU A 107 6.35 -4.54 1.13
N ASN A 108 6.09 -5.02 2.35
CA ASN A 108 6.61 -4.43 3.56
C ASN A 108 6.81 -5.50 4.64
N LYS A 109 7.68 -5.20 5.60
CA LYS A 109 7.98 -6.12 6.70
C LYS A 109 6.81 -6.31 7.67
N ASP A 110 5.91 -5.33 7.76
CA ASP A 110 4.74 -5.31 8.63
C ASP A 110 3.66 -4.36 8.11
N ILE A 111 2.43 -4.51 8.62
CA ILE A 111 1.28 -3.68 8.23
C ILE A 111 1.40 -2.23 8.70
N GLU A 112 2.16 -1.94 9.76
CA GLU A 112 2.44 -0.57 10.20
C GLU A 112 3.24 0.18 9.12
N SER A 113 4.32 -0.43 8.64
CA SER A 113 5.19 0.12 7.61
C SER A 113 4.44 0.29 6.30
N TYR A 114 3.64 -0.73 5.92
CA TYR A 114 2.78 -0.67 4.75
C TYR A 114 1.76 0.48 4.81
N LEU A 115 1.11 0.69 5.96
CA LEU A 115 0.14 1.78 6.13
C LEU A 115 0.82 3.16 6.04
N LYS A 116 2.06 3.29 6.56
CA LYS A 116 2.87 4.51 6.43
C LYS A 116 3.26 4.78 4.98
N TYR A 117 3.67 3.75 4.23
CA TYR A 117 3.97 3.87 2.81
C TYR A 117 2.73 4.31 2.03
N THR A 118 1.58 3.67 2.28
CA THR A 118 0.29 4.02 1.66
C THR A 118 -0.09 5.47 1.95
N GLN A 119 0.05 5.90 3.19
CA GLN A 119 -0.21 7.27 3.61
C GLN A 119 0.71 8.27 2.89
N LEU A 120 2.02 8.00 2.88
CA LEU A 120 3.02 8.85 2.21
C LEU A 120 2.77 8.94 0.72
N TYR A 121 2.44 7.82 0.06
CA TYR A 121 2.12 7.81 -1.35
C TYR A 121 0.86 8.62 -1.66
N GLU A 122 -0.20 8.45 -0.88
CA GLU A 122 -1.43 9.19 -1.10
C GLU A 122 -1.24 10.69 -0.86
N ASP A 123 -0.48 11.08 0.17
CA ASP A 123 -0.10 12.48 0.40
C ASP A 123 0.73 13.01 -0.78
N PHE A 124 1.70 12.22 -1.22
CA PHE A 124 2.51 12.55 -2.38
C PHE A 124 1.65 12.72 -3.64
N ARG A 125 0.66 11.86 -3.89
CA ARG A 125 -0.21 11.97 -5.07
C ARG A 125 -1.14 13.18 -5.03
N LEU A 126 -1.71 13.50 -3.87
CA LEU A 126 -2.73 14.55 -3.72
C LEU A 126 -2.14 15.95 -3.53
N ASN A 127 -1.07 16.05 -2.75
CA ASN A 127 -0.57 17.32 -2.21
C ASN A 127 0.73 17.79 -2.85
N VAL A 128 1.25 17.07 -3.82
CA VAL A 128 2.40 17.49 -4.62
C VAL A 128 1.99 18.63 -5.56
N LYS A 129 1.86 19.81 -4.96
CA LYS A 129 2.33 21.05 -5.54
C LYS A 129 3.86 21.09 -5.43
N ILE A 130 4.54 20.21 -6.17
CA ILE A 130 5.96 20.36 -6.47
C ILE A 130 6.29 21.43 -7.56
N PRO A 131 5.36 22.18 -8.20
CA PRO A 131 5.77 23.21 -9.17
C PRO A 131 6.78 24.24 -8.62
N GLU A 132 6.79 24.50 -7.32
CA GLU A 132 7.73 25.45 -6.71
C GLU A 132 9.14 24.87 -6.46
N LYS A 133 9.35 23.55 -6.53
CA LYS A 133 10.67 22.92 -6.24
C LYS A 133 11.23 22.00 -7.33
N LEU A 134 10.41 21.16 -7.97
CA LEU A 134 10.86 20.26 -9.07
C LEU A 134 10.17 20.57 -10.41
N GLY A 135 9.29 21.57 -10.49
CA GLY A 135 8.61 21.91 -11.75
C GLY A 135 7.49 20.94 -12.14
N SER A 136 7.07 20.96 -13.42
CA SER A 136 5.96 20.15 -13.95
C SER A 136 6.32 18.67 -14.02
N TYR A 137 5.45 17.78 -13.53
CA TYR A 137 5.63 16.33 -13.62
C TYR A 137 5.68 15.85 -15.08
N TRP A 138 4.73 16.29 -15.90
CA TRP A 138 4.61 15.92 -17.32
C TRP A 138 5.41 16.80 -18.27
N GLY A 139 5.88 17.96 -17.80
CA GLY A 139 6.54 18.94 -18.66
C GLY A 139 5.57 19.62 -19.63
N SER A 140 6.05 19.96 -20.81
CA SER A 140 5.26 20.47 -21.94
C SER A 140 5.61 19.70 -23.21
N LEU A 141 4.97 20.03 -24.34
CA LEU A 141 5.37 19.46 -25.65
C LEU A 141 6.81 19.81 -26.06
N GLN A 142 7.44 20.80 -25.41
CA GLN A 142 8.77 21.33 -25.76
C GLN A 142 9.83 21.08 -24.67
N GLU A 143 9.41 20.70 -23.46
CA GLU A 143 10.28 20.48 -22.30
C GLU A 143 9.89 19.17 -21.63
N GLY A 144 10.89 18.32 -21.36
CA GLY A 144 10.67 17.06 -20.64
C GLY A 144 10.05 17.29 -19.26
N GLY A 145 9.27 16.31 -18.81
CA GLY A 145 8.73 16.30 -17.45
C GLY A 145 9.80 16.03 -16.39
N ASN A 146 9.43 16.24 -15.13
CA ASN A 146 10.31 15.97 -13.98
C ASN A 146 9.95 14.64 -13.29
N HIS A 147 9.32 13.73 -14.01
CA HIS A 147 8.82 12.45 -13.51
C HIS A 147 9.89 11.63 -12.75
N GLU A 148 11.14 11.62 -13.24
CA GLU A 148 12.27 10.95 -12.57
C GLU A 148 12.58 11.55 -11.18
N GLN A 149 12.50 12.89 -11.06
CA GLN A 149 12.75 13.57 -9.80
C GLN A 149 11.64 13.31 -8.78
N TYR A 150 10.41 13.14 -9.25
CA TYR A 150 9.27 12.77 -8.40
C TYR A 150 9.38 11.32 -7.93
N ALA A 151 9.78 10.40 -8.81
CA ALA A 151 10.05 9.01 -8.46
C ALA A 151 11.18 8.89 -7.42
N ALA A 152 12.27 9.65 -7.61
CA ALA A 152 13.38 9.72 -6.66
C ALA A 152 12.95 10.30 -5.30
N GLU A 153 12.13 11.36 -5.27
CA GLU A 153 11.62 11.95 -4.03
C GLU A 153 10.67 10.99 -3.29
N LEU A 154 9.78 10.29 -4.00
CA LEU A 154 8.92 9.28 -3.39
C LEU A 154 9.76 8.15 -2.77
N LYS A 155 10.74 7.62 -3.52
CA LYS A 155 11.67 6.61 -3.01
C LYS A 155 12.39 7.11 -1.76
N ARG A 156 12.88 8.36 -1.76
CA ARG A 156 13.56 8.98 -0.62
C ARG A 156 12.64 9.03 0.61
N ARG A 157 11.37 9.42 0.47
CA ARG A 157 10.39 9.44 1.57
C ARG A 157 10.08 8.04 2.11
N PHE A 158 9.97 7.04 1.25
CA PHE A 158 9.82 5.65 1.69
C PHE A 158 11.02 5.16 2.50
N LEU A 159 12.23 5.53 2.08
CA LEU A 159 13.47 5.22 2.82
C LEU A 159 13.55 5.89 4.21
N GLU A 160 12.84 6.99 4.45
CA GLU A 160 12.73 7.59 5.79
C GLU A 160 11.93 6.71 6.77
N VAL A 161 11.01 5.88 6.25
CA VAL A 161 10.25 4.93 7.08
C VAL A 161 11.10 3.69 7.36
N ASN A 162 11.63 3.05 6.31
CA ASN A 162 12.53 1.89 6.37
C ASN A 162 13.07 1.52 4.97
N ASN A 163 13.83 0.44 4.85
CA ASN A 163 14.38 -0.04 3.58
C ASN A 163 13.51 -1.06 2.82
N ASP A 164 12.21 -1.17 3.13
CA ASP A 164 11.31 -2.14 2.49
C ASP A 164 11.16 -1.85 0.99
N VAL A 165 11.17 -0.58 0.58
CA VAL A 165 11.13 -0.16 -0.84
C VAL A 165 12.21 -0.81 -1.71
N GLU A 166 13.39 -1.10 -1.15
CA GLU A 166 14.49 -1.73 -1.91
C GLU A 166 14.25 -3.23 -2.14
N LYS A 167 13.37 -3.85 -1.35
CA LYS A 167 12.99 -5.27 -1.47
C LYS A 167 11.65 -5.46 -2.18
N SER A 168 10.81 -4.43 -2.17
CA SER A 168 9.47 -4.39 -2.77
C SER A 168 9.54 -4.16 -4.29
N ILE A 169 10.26 -5.02 -5.01
CA ILE A 169 10.52 -4.82 -6.44
C ILE A 169 9.21 -4.78 -7.23
N GLU A 170 8.32 -5.73 -7.00
CA GLU A 170 7.08 -5.96 -7.78
C GLU A 170 5.86 -5.18 -7.23
N GLY A 171 6.08 -4.28 -6.29
CA GLY A 171 5.05 -3.47 -5.66
C GLY A 171 5.40 -2.00 -5.66
N TRP A 172 6.01 -1.53 -4.57
CA TRP A 172 6.43 -0.13 -4.46
C TRP A 172 7.50 0.23 -5.51
N GLY A 173 8.39 -0.70 -5.84
CA GLY A 173 9.41 -0.55 -6.87
C GLY A 173 8.80 -0.32 -8.25
N MET A 174 7.90 -1.20 -8.70
CA MET A 174 7.16 -1.03 -9.96
C MET A 174 6.36 0.27 -10.01
N LEU A 175 5.70 0.66 -8.91
CA LEU A 175 5.01 1.94 -8.83
C LEU A 175 5.97 3.13 -8.99
N ILE A 176 7.17 3.07 -8.39
CA ILE A 176 8.20 4.10 -8.56
C ILE A 176 8.73 4.10 -10.00
N GLU A 177 8.88 2.93 -10.63
CA GLU A 177 9.30 2.81 -12.04
C GLU A 177 8.25 3.36 -13.00
N GLU A 178 6.96 3.05 -12.79
CA GLU A 178 5.87 3.66 -13.57
C GLU A 178 5.86 5.18 -13.41
N MET A 179 6.16 5.68 -12.21
CA MET A 179 6.32 7.12 -11.99
C MET A 179 7.56 7.67 -12.69
N ASP A 180 8.68 6.95 -12.70
CA ASP A 180 9.92 7.33 -13.36
C ASP A 180 9.76 7.39 -14.88
N LEU A 181 8.91 6.53 -15.43
CA LEU A 181 8.57 6.51 -16.86
C LEU A 181 7.51 7.55 -17.25
N GLY A 182 6.90 8.24 -16.29
CA GLY A 182 5.76 9.12 -16.55
C GLY A 182 4.56 8.32 -17.05
N VAL A 183 4.06 7.37 -16.27
CA VAL A 183 2.86 6.59 -16.62
C VAL A 183 1.69 6.87 -15.66
N ILE A 184 1.99 7.39 -14.47
CA ILE A 184 1.04 7.61 -13.37
C ILE A 184 0.58 9.06 -13.29
#